data_AF-U9U6D7-F1
#
_entry.id   AF-U9U6D7-F1
#
_cell.length_a   1.000
_cell.length_b   1.000
_cell.length_c   1.000
_cell.angle_alpha   90.00
_cell.angle_beta   90.00
_cell.angle_gamma   90.00
#
_symmetry.space_group_name_H-M   'P 1'
#
loop_
_entity.id
_entity.type
_entity.pdbx_description
1 polymer ?
#
loop_
_entity_poly.entity_id
_entity_poly.type
_entity_poly.pdbx_seq_one_letter_code
_entity_poly.pdbx_strand_id
1 'polypeptide(L)' 'MSSLKFTSNLSSLLSQSLLNTLDNDEYYDITIEVGNDTDVKIFRAHMVILSCRSPYLRRILLANKKK' A
#
# COMPACT_ATOMS: atom_id res chain seq x y z
N MET A 1 -7.48 -39.60 12.18
CA MET A 1 -7.25 -38.68 11.04
C MET A 1 -6.67 -37.38 11.57
N SER A 2 -5.36 -37.20 11.42
CA SER A 2 -4.67 -35.95 11.70
C SER A 2 -5.11 -34.89 10.70
N SER A 3 -5.62 -33.75 11.17
CA SER A 3 -5.81 -32.61 10.28
C SER A 3 -4.43 -32.11 9.84
N LEU A 4 -4.19 -32.06 8.53
CA LEU A 4 -3.01 -31.39 8.00
C LEU A 4 -3.15 -29.90 8.34
N LYS A 5 -2.35 -29.43 9.29
CA LYS A 5 -2.14 -28.01 9.56
C LYS A 5 -1.33 -27.39 8.42
N PHE A 6 -1.95 -27.18 7.26
CA PHE A 6 -1.32 -26.54 6.09
C PHE A 6 -1.55 -25.03 6.03
N THR A 7 -2.38 -24.48 6.92
CA THR A 7 -2.83 -23.09 6.84
C THR A 7 -1.80 -22.06 7.31
N SER A 8 -0.82 -22.44 8.14
CA SER A 8 0.23 -21.52 8.60
C SER A 8 1.22 -21.13 7.49
N ASN A 9 1.43 -22.01 6.50
CA ASN A 9 2.42 -21.78 5.45
C ASN A 9 1.90 -20.81 4.38
N LEU A 10 0.65 -20.98 3.92
CA LEU A 10 0.08 -20.13 2.87
C LEU A 10 -0.09 -18.67 3.30
N SER A 11 -0.61 -18.44 4.51
CA SER A 11 -0.79 -17.07 5.04
C SER A 11 0.55 -16.34 5.16
N SER A 12 1.57 -17.02 5.69
CA SER A 12 2.91 -16.46 5.85
C SER A 12 3.55 -16.16 4.49
N LEU A 13 3.49 -17.09 3.55
CA LEU A 13 4.04 -16.93 2.21
C LEU A 13 3.38 -15.77 1.46
N LEU A 14 2.05 -15.69 1.48
CA LEU A 14 1.31 -14.60 0.84
C LEU A 14 1.61 -13.25 1.49
N SER A 15 1.71 -13.21 2.82
CA SER A 15 2.04 -11.98 3.55
C SER A 15 3.44 -11.50 3.22
N GLN A 16 4.43 -12.41 3.17
CA GLN A 16 5.80 -12.07 2.79
C GLN A 16 5.89 -11.60 1.34
N SER A 17 5.26 -12.31 0.40
CA SER A 17 5.22 -11.88 -1.01
C SER A 17 4.56 -10.51 -1.17
N LEU A 18 3.47 -10.24 -0.44
CA LEU A 18 2.84 -8.92 -0.44
C LEU A 18 3.79 -7.85 0.11
N LEU A 19 4.44 -8.09 1.25
CA LEU A 19 5.39 -7.14 1.84
C LEU A 19 6.54 -6.83 0.88
N ASN A 20 7.11 -7.85 0.23
CA ASN A 20 8.16 -7.66 -0.76
C ASN A 20 7.68 -6.83 -1.96
N THR A 21 6.45 -7.03 -2.43
CA THR A 21 5.86 -6.20 -3.49
C THR A 21 5.63 -4.76 -3.02
N LEU A 22 5.25 -4.56 -1.76
CA LEU A 22 5.02 -3.22 -1.22
C LEU A 22 6.31 -2.42 -1.01
N ASP A 23 7.42 -3.10 -0.76
CA ASP A 23 8.75 -2.49 -0.60
C ASP A 23 9.45 -2.20 -1.95
N ASN A 24 8.90 -2.70 -3.06
CA ASN A 24 9.44 -2.45 -4.39
C ASN A 24 8.94 -1.11 -4.97
N ASP A 25 9.88 -0.25 -5.35
CA ASP A 25 9.66 1.08 -5.95
C ASP A 25 8.95 1.07 -7.32
N GLU A 26 8.86 -0.09 -7.97
CA GLU A 26 8.25 -0.27 -9.30
C GLU A 26 6.73 -0.08 -9.28
N TYR A 27 6.07 -0.41 -8.17
CA TYR A 27 4.59 -0.46 -8.12
C TYR A 27 3.94 0.75 -7.44
N TYR A 28 4.71 1.78 -7.08
CA TYR A 28 4.15 3.01 -6.52
C TYR A 28 3.31 3.74 -7.57
N ASP A 29 2.03 3.90 -7.28
CA ASP A 29 1.03 4.56 -8.14
C ASP A 29 0.63 5.95 -7.65
N ILE A 30 1.23 6.42 -6.55
CA ILE A 30 1.05 7.78 -6.04
C ILE A 30 2.34 8.38 -5.47
N THR A 31 2.49 9.69 -5.68
CA THR A 31 3.49 10.54 -5.04
C THR A 31 2.78 11.58 -4.16
N ILE A 32 3.25 11.74 -2.93
CA ILE A 32 2.74 12.68 -1.94
C ILE A 32 3.86 13.67 -1.63
N GLU A 33 3.64 14.93 -1.94
CA GLU A 33 4.54 16.03 -1.61
C GLU A 33 4.05 16.69 -0.32
N VAL A 34 4.94 16.82 0.67
CA VAL A 34 4.62 17.40 1.98
C VAL A 34 5.65 18.47 2.32
N GLY A 35 5.18 19.64 2.73
CA GLY A 35 6.02 20.79 3.06
C GLY A 35 5.69 22.00 2.20
N ASN A 36 6.46 23.07 2.38
CA ASN A 36 6.28 24.34 1.67
C ASN A 36 7.59 24.80 1.03
N ASP A 37 7.47 25.44 -0.14
CA ASP A 37 8.52 26.12 -0.89
C ASP A 37 9.80 25.28 -1.07
N THR A 38 10.78 25.47 -0.19
CA THR A 38 12.13 24.87 -0.30
C THR A 38 12.32 23.61 0.54
N ASP A 39 11.39 23.30 1.47
CA ASP A 39 11.44 22.10 2.31
C ASP A 39 10.31 21.13 1.93
N VAL A 40 10.28 20.75 0.66
CA VAL A 40 9.33 19.76 0.15
C VAL A 40 9.95 18.37 0.27
N LYS A 41 9.23 17.46 0.93
CA LYS A 41 9.55 16.03 0.97
C LYS A 41 8.61 15.25 0.08
N ILE A 42 9.18 14.34 -0.69
CA ILE A 42 8.47 13.50 -1.64
C ILE A 42 8.36 12.09 -1.06
N PHE A 43 7.14 11.59 -0.92
CA PHE A 43 6.84 10.23 -0.48
C PHE A 43 6.17 9.46 -1.61
N ARG A 44 6.73 8.32 -2.00
CA ARG A 44 6.10 7.40 -2.95
C ARG A 44 5.35 6.32 -2.17
N ALA A 45 4.16 5.97 -2.62
CA ALA A 45 3.30 5.03 -1.91
C ALA A 45 2.36 4.28 -2.85
N HIS A 46 1.63 3.31 -2.28
CA HIS A 46 0.60 2.53 -2.94
C HIS A 46 -0.79 3.06 -2.55
N MET A 47 -1.57 3.57 -3.51
CA MET A 47 -2.92 4.10 -3.32
C MET A 47 -3.85 3.09 -2.66
N VAL A 48 -3.71 1.80 -3.01
CA VAL A 48 -4.52 0.74 -2.44
C VAL A 48 -4.30 0.61 -0.93
N ILE A 49 -3.04 0.70 -0.48
CA ILE A 49 -2.71 0.63 0.96
C ILE A 49 -3.24 1.86 1.69
N LEU A 50 -3.01 3.06 1.13
CA LEU A 50 -3.52 4.31 1.71
C LEU A 50 -5.06 4.32 1.80
N SER A 51 -5.73 3.84 0.77
CA SER A 51 -7.20 3.75 0.71
C SER A 51 -7.76 2.73 1.70
N CYS A 52 -7.06 1.61 1.91
CA CYS A 52 -7.44 0.61 2.90
C CYS A 52 -7.22 1.11 4.33
N ARG A 53 -6.15 1.86 4.59
CA ARG A 53 -5.78 2.31 5.94
C ARG A 53 -6.49 3.59 6.39
N SER A 54 -6.90 4.46 5.46
CA SER A 54 -7.52 5.75 5.79
C SER A 54 -8.75 6.01 4.93
N PRO A 55 -9.97 6.00 5.51
CA PRO A 55 -11.20 6.38 4.81
C PRO A 55 -11.17 7.83 4.30
N TYR A 56 -10.40 8.70 4.95
CA TYR A 56 -10.21 10.09 4.49
C TYR A 56 -9.38 10.14 3.20
N LEU A 57 -8.20 9.50 3.20
CA LEU A 57 -7.37 9.42 1.99
C LEU A 57 -8.12 8.69 0.87
N ARG A 58 -8.84 7.60 1.16
CA ARG A 58 -9.67 6.91 0.17
C ARG A 58 -10.63 7.86 -0.55
N ARG A 59 -11.33 8.74 0.17
CA ARG A 59 -12.25 9.71 -0.43
C ARG A 59 -11.54 10.69 -1.36
N ILE A 60 -10.40 11.23 -0.93
CA ILE A 60 -9.59 12.17 -1.73
C ILE A 60 -9.05 11.49 -2.98
N LEU A 61 -8.45 10.31 -2.83
CA LEU A 61 -7.86 9.53 -3.93
C LEU A 61 -8.91 9.12 -4.97
N LEU A 62 -10.10 8.72 -4.54
CA LEU A 62 -11.21 8.38 -5.45
C LEU A 62 -11.77 9.60 -6.18
N ALA A 63 -11.82 10.76 -5.53
CA ALA A 63 -12.27 12.00 -6.16
C ALA A 63 -11.28 12.44 -7.26
N ASN A 64 -9.98 12.29 -7.02
CA ASN A 64 -8.94 12.67 -7.98
C ASN A 64 -8.84 11.70 -9.17
N LYS A 65 -9.19 10.41 -9.00
CA LYS A 65 -9.22 9.43 -10.11
C LYS A 65 -10.30 9.71 -11.17
N LYS A 66 -11.29 10.54 -10.87
CA LYS A 66 -12.41 10.88 -11.78
C LYS A 66 -12.16 12.16 -12.58
N LYS A 67 -11.01 12.80 -12.39
CA LYS A 67 -10.55 13.96 -13.13
C LYS A 67 -9.64 13.50 -14.25
#